data_AF-A0A7S7T1Q7-F1
#
_entry.id   AF-A0A7S7T1Q7-F1
#
_cell.length_a   1.000
_cell.length_b   1.000
_cell.length_c   1.000
_cell.angle_alpha   90.00
_cell.angle_beta   90.00
_cell.angle_gamma   90.00
#
_symmetry.space_group_name_H-M   'P 1'
#
loop_
_entity.id
_entity.type
_entity.pdbx_description
1 polymer ?
#
loop_
_entity_poly.entity_id
_entity_poly.type
_entity_poly.pdbx_seq_one_letter_code
_entity_poly.pdbx_strand_id
1 'polypeptide(L)'
;MASARSRRRPWFEIAEILAEWLEAAPDGSAASRIRERAAEATELSQGVLRRYVSVLSKLRAIARKEGIDLEDLVSMDFNPSEVAVRIHDRNPAEGLKALQNLKAGAATLASLRERLATVPVDAPGEGVASKGWHYHDSSLTKLRTTHVFMEQALQRHSPLLTDPSMMLRARPPVGFAAGGHGSLEIAKRGALPFEVVAGVELLVYENGPVRAVERDFPAFALLATLYPRFDLVFSPTTDGGFVDAVRALIDAFRTRSIGIMQVTPDGALDTIVEPSGPPTPDRRSAYEKFFPMRRPWKRDPGGDSTGTR
;
A
#
# COMPACT_ATOMS: atom_id res chain seq x y z
N MET A 1 38.26 -2.66 29.08
CA MET A 1 37.81 -2.04 27.82
C MET A 1 36.43 -2.59 27.48
N ALA A 2 35.37 -1.82 27.76
CA ALA A 2 34.00 -2.22 27.47
C ALA A 2 33.79 -2.27 25.95
N SER A 3 33.33 -3.41 25.43
CA SER A 3 33.16 -3.60 23.98
C SER A 3 32.21 -2.55 23.39
N ALA A 4 32.49 -2.10 22.16
CA ALA A 4 31.71 -1.15 21.38
C ALA A 4 30.27 -1.60 21.02
N ARG A 5 29.74 -2.64 21.68
CA ARG A 5 28.33 -3.08 21.61
C ARG A 5 27.37 -2.26 22.52
N SER A 6 27.89 -1.35 23.36
CA SER A 6 27.14 -0.72 24.47
C SER A 6 26.52 0.67 24.21
N ARG A 7 26.39 1.12 22.95
CA ARG A 7 25.66 2.36 22.63
C ARG A 7 24.75 2.19 21.41
N ARG A 8 23.76 1.31 21.49
CA ARG A 8 22.63 1.36 20.55
C ARG A 8 21.84 2.62 20.90
N ARG A 9 21.85 3.61 19.99
CA ARG A 9 21.06 4.84 20.15
C ARG A 9 19.57 4.48 20.28
N PRO A 10 18.80 5.23 21.09
CA PRO A 10 17.34 5.09 21.13
C PRO A 10 16.72 5.23 19.73
N TRP A 11 15.59 4.55 19.50
CA TRP A 11 14.91 4.57 18.21
C TRP A 11 14.51 5.98 17.76
N PHE A 12 14.15 6.85 18.71
CA PHE A 12 13.74 8.21 18.42
C PHE A 12 14.93 9.07 17.98
N GLU A 13 16.12 8.93 18.57
CA GLU A 13 17.32 9.63 18.08
C GLU A 13 17.69 9.19 16.65
N ILE A 14 17.57 7.89 16.36
CA ILE A 14 17.77 7.37 14.99
C ILE A 14 16.74 7.99 14.04
N ALA A 15 15.48 8.09 14.48
CA ALA A 15 14.40 8.71 13.72
C ALA A 15 14.65 10.20 13.45
N GLU A 16 15.19 10.93 14.43
CA GLU A 16 15.51 12.36 14.30
C GLU A 16 16.55 12.61 13.22
N ILE A 17 17.69 11.94 13.34
CA ILE A 17 18.80 12.05 12.39
C ILE A 17 18.34 11.66 10.99
N LEU A 18 17.58 10.57 10.88
CA LEU A 18 17.08 10.13 9.59
C LEU A 18 16.04 11.09 9.01
N ALA A 19 15.18 11.70 9.84
CA ALA A 19 14.23 12.70 9.39
C ALA A 19 14.96 13.94 8.83
N GLU A 20 15.97 14.46 9.54
CA GLU A 20 16.79 15.58 9.09
C GLU A 20 17.48 15.29 7.76
N TRP A 21 18.08 14.10 7.61
CA TRP A 21 18.72 13.71 6.36
C TRP A 21 17.73 13.56 5.20
N LEU A 22 16.55 13.02 5.48
CA LEU A 22 15.49 12.88 4.46
C LEU A 22 14.91 14.23 4.04
N GLU A 23 14.79 15.20 4.95
CA GLU A 23 14.38 16.57 4.63
C GLU A 23 15.42 17.32 3.80
N ALA A 24 16.71 17.07 4.07
CA ALA A 24 17.82 17.64 3.30
C ALA A 24 18.07 16.95 1.95
N ALA A 25 17.33 15.89 1.61
CA ALA A 25 17.54 15.14 0.38
C ALA A 25 17.05 15.95 -0.84
N PRO A 26 17.89 16.17 -1.87
CA PRO A 26 17.53 16.98 -3.03
C PRO A 26 16.46 16.33 -3.92
N ASP A 27 16.34 15.00 -3.89
CA ASP A 27 15.39 14.23 -4.69
C ASP A 27 15.09 12.85 -4.07
N GLY A 28 14.18 12.11 -4.70
CA GLY A 28 13.80 10.76 -4.26
C GLY A 28 14.91 9.71 -4.38
N SER A 29 15.89 9.89 -5.28
CA SER A 29 17.02 8.97 -5.43
C SER A 29 18.02 9.13 -4.27
N ALA A 30 18.30 10.38 -3.88
CA ALA A 30 19.07 10.72 -2.70
C ALA A 30 18.39 10.18 -1.44
N ALA A 31 17.07 10.37 -1.29
CA ALA A 31 16.32 9.81 -0.18
C ALA A 31 16.39 8.27 -0.11
N SER A 32 16.36 7.57 -1.27
CA SER A 32 16.53 6.11 -1.32
C SER A 32 17.92 5.68 -0.83
N ARG A 33 18.98 6.32 -1.33
CA ARG A 33 20.36 6.05 -0.91
C ARG A 33 20.59 6.33 0.57
N ILE A 34 19.96 7.37 1.12
CA ILE A 34 20.01 7.68 2.56
C ILE A 34 19.39 6.53 3.37
N ARG A 35 18.23 6.00 2.94
CA ARG A 35 17.58 4.87 3.62
C ARG A 35 18.40 3.58 3.54
N GLU A 36 19.00 3.29 2.39
CA GLU A 36 19.90 2.14 2.22
C GLU A 36 21.10 2.23 3.16
N ARG A 37 21.80 3.36 3.15
CA ARG A 37 22.96 3.58 4.03
C ARG A 37 22.59 3.56 5.51
N ALA A 38 21.44 4.12 5.87
CA ALA A 38 20.95 4.08 7.24
C ALA A 38 20.62 2.63 7.67
N ALA A 39 20.05 1.82 6.78
CA ALA A 39 19.77 0.41 7.04
C ALA A 39 21.07 -0.39 7.28
N GLU A 40 22.09 -0.17 6.45
CA GLU A 40 23.41 -0.77 6.62
C GLU A 40 24.07 -0.34 7.94
N ALA A 41 24.08 0.96 8.24
CA ALA A 41 24.74 1.50 9.43
C ALA A 41 24.06 1.11 10.75
N THR A 42 22.76 0.84 10.73
CA THR A 42 21.98 0.49 11.93
C THR A 42 21.71 -1.00 12.06
N GLU A 43 22.01 -1.80 11.04
CA GLU A 43 21.60 -3.21 10.92
C GLU A 43 20.07 -3.41 11.02
N LEU A 44 19.29 -2.38 10.70
CA LEU A 44 17.82 -2.40 10.69
C LEU A 44 17.30 -2.44 9.25
N SER A 45 16.14 -3.05 9.05
CA SER A 45 15.49 -2.98 7.73
C SER A 45 15.00 -1.55 7.45
N GLN A 46 15.00 -1.15 6.17
CA GLN A 46 14.42 0.13 5.76
C GLN A 46 12.97 0.30 6.21
N GLY A 47 12.21 -0.80 6.31
CA GLY A 47 10.85 -0.80 6.81
C GLY A 47 10.74 -0.40 8.28
N VAL A 48 11.69 -0.83 9.13
CA VAL A 48 11.75 -0.43 10.55
C VAL A 48 12.12 1.05 10.66
N LEU A 49 13.16 1.49 9.93
CA LEU A 49 13.60 2.89 9.92
C LEU A 49 12.48 3.85 9.46
N ARG A 50 11.72 3.46 8.44
CA ARG A 50 10.54 4.21 8.00
C ARG A 50 9.50 4.34 9.11
N ARG A 51 9.23 3.27 9.87
CA ARG A 51 8.29 3.30 10.98
C ARG A 51 8.79 4.17 12.13
N TYR A 52 10.08 4.17 12.42
CA TYR A 52 10.70 5.05 13.42
C TYR A 52 10.42 6.53 13.12
N VAL A 53 10.74 6.98 11.90
CA VAL A 53 10.48 8.35 11.45
C VAL A 53 8.99 8.68 11.51
N SER A 54 8.13 7.77 11.05
CA SER A 54 6.68 7.96 11.06
C SER A 54 6.11 8.12 12.48
N VAL A 55 6.51 7.27 13.42
CA VAL A 55 6.02 7.31 14.81
C VAL A 55 6.51 8.58 15.50
N LEU A 56 7.77 8.95 15.34
CA LEU A 56 8.31 10.19 15.91
C LEU A 56 7.58 11.44 15.37
N SER A 57 7.33 11.50 14.06
CA SER A 57 6.59 12.61 13.44
C SER A 57 5.18 12.74 14.03
N LYS A 58 4.48 11.61 14.23
CA LYS A 58 3.16 11.60 14.89
C LYS A 58 3.24 12.08 16.34
N LEU A 59 4.21 11.63 17.12
CA LEU A 59 4.40 12.10 18.49
C LEU A 59 4.65 13.61 18.56
N ARG A 60 5.46 14.16 17.65
CA ARG A 60 5.66 15.62 17.52
C ARG A 60 4.37 16.36 17.18
N ALA A 61 3.54 15.80 16.32
CA ALA A 61 2.24 16.39 15.99
C ALA A 61 1.27 16.38 17.18
N ILE A 62 1.23 15.27 17.94
CA ILE A 62 0.42 15.13 19.15
C ILE A 62 0.90 16.12 20.22
N ALA A 63 2.20 16.13 20.52
CA ALA A 63 2.84 17.07 21.44
C ALA A 63 2.45 18.52 21.16
N ARG A 64 2.59 18.96 19.89
CA ARG A 64 2.19 20.31 19.46
C ARG A 64 0.69 20.58 19.60
N LYS A 65 -0.16 19.61 19.29
CA LYS A 65 -1.63 19.76 19.35
C LYS A 65 -2.12 19.88 20.79
N GLU A 66 -1.56 19.07 21.68
CA GLU A 66 -1.98 18.98 23.08
C GLU A 66 -1.23 19.98 23.98
N GLY A 67 -0.23 20.70 23.45
CA GLY A 67 0.60 21.65 24.20
C GLY A 67 1.50 20.96 25.24
N ILE A 68 1.98 19.77 24.93
CA ILE A 68 2.81 18.93 25.82
C ILE A 68 4.20 18.80 25.20
N ASP A 69 5.23 18.69 26.04
CA ASP A 69 6.59 18.44 25.57
C ASP A 69 6.73 17.04 24.95
N LEU A 70 7.48 16.94 23.86
CA LEU A 70 7.70 15.66 23.18
C LEU A 70 8.31 14.61 24.11
N GLU A 71 9.19 15.04 25.02
CA GLU A 71 9.86 14.17 25.98
C GLU A 71 8.88 13.47 26.92
N ASP A 72 7.71 14.06 27.19
CA ASP A 72 6.65 13.47 28.02
C ASP A 72 5.83 12.40 27.29
N LEU A 73 5.99 12.29 25.96
CA LEU A 73 5.30 11.29 25.14
C LEU A 73 6.25 10.20 24.61
N VAL A 74 7.54 10.50 24.45
CA VAL A 74 8.53 9.57 23.90
C VAL A 74 8.99 8.55 24.95
N SER A 75 8.85 7.28 24.61
CA SER A 75 9.36 6.14 25.39
C SER A 75 10.57 5.48 24.72
N MET A 76 11.40 4.82 25.52
CA MET A 76 12.55 4.04 25.05
C MET A 76 12.12 2.84 24.19
N ASP A 77 10.93 2.30 24.42
CA ASP A 77 10.43 1.13 23.72
C ASP A 77 9.61 1.52 22.49
N PHE A 78 10.14 1.21 21.30
CA PHE A 78 9.47 1.54 20.04
C PHE A 78 8.10 0.87 19.86
N ASN A 79 8.01 -0.45 20.08
CA ASN A 79 6.78 -1.20 19.77
C ASN A 79 5.57 -0.72 20.61
N PRO A 80 5.70 -0.50 21.93
CA PRO A 80 4.66 0.15 22.72
C PRO A 80 4.30 1.56 22.23
N SER A 81 5.29 2.40 21.90
CA SER A 81 5.04 3.75 21.39
C SER A 81 4.23 3.73 20.09
N GLU A 82 4.57 2.82 19.18
CA GLU A 82 3.82 2.66 17.93
C GLU A 82 2.38 2.21 18.18
N VAL A 83 2.15 1.24 19.08
CA VAL A 83 0.79 0.79 19.39
C VAL A 83 -0.03 1.92 20.02
N ALA A 84 0.55 2.68 20.95
CA ALA A 84 -0.11 3.83 21.57
C ALA A 84 -0.48 4.93 20.54
N VAL A 85 0.40 5.20 19.57
CA VAL A 85 0.08 6.09 18.44
C VAL A 85 -1.07 5.54 17.59
N ARG A 86 -1.15 4.22 17.36
CA ARG A 86 -2.28 3.61 16.63
C ARG A 86 -3.60 3.66 17.41
N ILE A 87 -3.55 3.67 18.74
CA ILE A 87 -4.74 3.95 19.57
C ILE A 87 -5.16 5.40 19.36
N HIS A 88 -4.21 6.34 19.36
CA HIS A 88 -4.48 7.77 19.09
C HIS A 88 -5.11 7.99 17.71
N ASP A 89 -4.65 7.27 16.69
CA ASP A 89 -5.24 7.34 15.35
C ASP A 89 -6.72 6.90 15.33
N ARG A 90 -7.16 6.04 16.26
CA ARG A 90 -8.57 5.59 16.38
C ARG A 90 -9.42 6.47 17.30
N ASN A 91 -8.83 6.88 18.42
CA ASN A 91 -9.45 7.73 19.43
C ASN A 91 -8.35 8.58 20.08
N PRO A 92 -8.29 9.89 19.79
CA PRO A 92 -7.21 10.76 20.26
C PRO A 92 -7.07 10.80 21.78
N ALA A 93 -8.18 10.86 22.52
CA ALA A 93 -8.17 10.96 23.98
C ALA A 93 -7.59 9.69 24.62
N GLU A 94 -8.02 8.52 24.16
CA GLU A 94 -7.51 7.23 24.62
C GLU A 94 -6.06 7.00 24.23
N GLY A 95 -5.66 7.47 23.05
CA GLY A 95 -4.27 7.40 22.61
C GLY A 95 -3.33 8.30 23.39
N LEU A 96 -3.75 9.52 23.70
CA LEU A 96 -2.97 10.43 24.54
C LEU A 96 -2.75 9.82 25.94
N LYS A 97 -3.81 9.28 26.54
CA LYS A 97 -3.73 8.57 27.82
C LYS A 97 -2.81 7.35 27.73
N ALA A 98 -2.86 6.60 26.63
CA ALA A 98 -1.97 5.46 26.39
C ALA A 98 -0.49 5.87 26.31
N LEU A 99 -0.18 6.99 25.64
CA LEU A 99 1.17 7.54 25.54
C LEU A 99 1.72 8.01 26.90
N GLN A 100 0.90 8.75 27.66
CA GLN A 100 1.27 9.20 29.00
C GLN A 100 1.47 8.02 29.97
N ASN A 101 0.57 7.04 29.95
CA ASN A 101 0.71 5.83 30.76
C ASN A 101 1.96 5.02 30.37
N LEU A 102 2.28 4.96 29.08
CA LEU A 102 3.50 4.32 28.62
C LEU A 102 4.75 5.04 29.13
N LYS A 103 4.79 6.37 29.04
CA LYS A 103 5.90 7.18 29.58
C LYS A 103 6.08 6.96 31.08
N ALA A 104 4.98 6.91 31.82
CA ALA A 104 4.96 6.69 33.27
C ALA A 104 5.27 5.23 33.68
N GLY A 105 5.45 4.31 32.73
CA GLY A 105 5.64 2.87 33.02
C GLY A 105 4.38 2.14 33.49
N ALA A 106 3.21 2.77 33.40
CA ALA A 106 1.91 2.22 33.79
C ALA A 106 1.24 1.38 32.69
N ALA A 107 1.75 1.41 31.46
CA ALA A 107 1.27 0.60 30.34
C ALA A 107 2.36 -0.31 29.77
N THR A 108 1.98 -1.53 29.42
CA THR A 108 2.86 -2.52 28.77
C THR A 108 2.42 -2.74 27.33
N LEU A 109 3.28 -3.38 26.52
CA LEU A 109 2.89 -3.74 25.15
C LEU A 109 1.63 -4.61 25.09
N ALA A 110 1.46 -5.53 26.04
CA ALA A 110 0.31 -6.42 26.10
C ALA A 110 -0.98 -5.64 26.37
N SER A 111 -0.98 -4.78 27.40
CA SER A 111 -2.17 -3.97 27.74
C SER A 111 -2.53 -2.97 26.63
N LEU A 112 -1.53 -2.41 25.94
CA LEU A 112 -1.77 -1.53 24.79
C LEU A 112 -2.40 -2.27 23.60
N ARG A 113 -2.01 -3.54 23.35
CA ARG A 113 -2.61 -4.34 22.27
C ARG A 113 -4.05 -4.71 22.57
N GLU A 114 -4.34 -5.10 23.80
CA GLU A 114 -5.72 -5.36 24.26
C GLU A 114 -6.57 -4.09 24.16
N ARG A 115 -6.02 -2.95 24.57
CA ARG A 115 -6.70 -1.65 24.44
C ARG A 115 -6.96 -1.30 22.98
N LEU A 116 -5.99 -1.49 22.08
CA LEU A 116 -6.18 -1.24 20.65
C LEU A 116 -7.28 -2.11 20.04
N ALA A 117 -7.47 -3.35 20.51
CA ALA A 117 -8.53 -4.24 20.04
C ALA A 117 -9.93 -3.78 20.47
N THR A 118 -10.05 -3.03 21.57
CA THR A 118 -11.31 -2.68 22.23
C THR A 118 -11.67 -1.20 22.15
N VAL A 119 -10.72 -0.33 21.79
CA VAL A 119 -10.95 1.11 21.68
C VAL A 119 -11.96 1.42 20.56
N PRO A 120 -13.01 2.21 20.85
CA PRO A 120 -13.94 2.64 19.81
C PRO A 120 -13.22 3.49 18.76
N VAL A 121 -13.73 3.44 17.53
CA VAL A 121 -13.29 4.36 16.48
C VAL A 121 -14.15 5.61 16.60
N ASP A 122 -13.55 6.75 16.90
CA ASP A 122 -14.27 8.01 16.88
C ASP A 122 -14.71 8.29 15.44
N ALA A 123 -15.99 8.58 15.24
CA ALA A 123 -16.50 9.04 13.94
C ALA A 123 -15.67 10.26 13.49
N PRO A 124 -15.38 10.43 12.18
CA PRO A 124 -14.55 11.53 11.72
C PRO A 124 -15.22 12.86 12.09
N GLY A 125 -14.72 13.52 13.13
CA GLY A 125 -15.20 14.81 13.55
C GLY A 125 -14.92 15.84 12.45
N GLU A 126 -15.98 16.48 11.96
CA GLU A 126 -15.87 17.70 11.18
C GLU A 126 -15.07 18.73 11.99
N GLY A 127 -14.03 19.30 11.39
CA GLY A 127 -13.44 20.54 11.91
C GLY A 127 -12.15 20.45 12.74
N VAL A 128 -11.19 19.60 12.37
CA VAL A 128 -9.77 19.93 12.62
C VAL A 128 -8.99 19.73 11.32
N ALA A 129 -8.90 20.81 10.53
CA ALA A 129 -7.90 20.95 9.49
C ALA A 129 -6.51 20.94 10.15
N SER A 130 -5.96 19.75 10.37
CA SER A 130 -4.59 19.58 10.83
C SER A 130 -3.65 20.00 9.71
N LYS A 131 -3.28 21.28 9.70
CA LYS A 131 -2.05 21.76 9.07
C LYS A 131 -0.86 21.16 9.84
N GLY A 132 -0.62 19.87 9.61
CA GLY A 132 0.45 19.10 10.22
C GLY A 132 0.98 18.13 9.18
N TRP A 133 2.06 18.53 8.52
CA TRP A 133 2.99 17.70 7.74
C TRP A 133 2.49 16.30 7.38
N HIS A 134 1.77 16.24 6.26
CA HIS A 134 1.32 15.03 5.60
C HIS A 134 2.50 14.27 4.97
N TYR A 135 3.23 13.48 5.76
CA TYR A 135 4.12 12.47 5.19
C TYR A 135 3.64 11.06 5.58
N HIS A 136 2.96 10.44 4.62
CA HIS A 136 2.63 9.02 4.46
C HIS A 136 1.30 8.42 4.97
N ASP A 137 0.60 8.95 5.98
CA ASP A 137 -0.69 8.33 6.40
C ASP A 137 -1.88 8.77 5.52
N SER A 138 -1.89 10.04 5.11
CA SER A 138 -2.78 10.52 4.05
C SER A 138 -2.50 9.82 2.74
N SER A 139 -1.25 9.44 2.44
CA SER A 139 -0.92 8.76 1.18
C SER A 139 -1.49 7.35 1.10
N LEU A 140 -1.55 6.59 2.19
CA LEU A 140 -2.11 5.23 2.18
C LEU A 140 -3.64 5.25 2.18
N THR A 141 -4.25 6.15 2.96
CA THR A 141 -5.70 6.33 2.94
C THR A 141 -6.15 6.90 1.60
N LYS A 142 -5.47 7.93 1.07
CA LYS A 142 -5.70 8.47 -0.27
C LYS A 142 -5.50 7.40 -1.34
N LEU A 143 -4.41 6.62 -1.29
CA LEU A 143 -4.17 5.53 -2.24
C LEU A 143 -5.26 4.46 -2.18
N ARG A 144 -5.75 4.10 -0.98
CA ARG A 144 -6.90 3.20 -0.83
C ARG A 144 -8.18 3.80 -1.40
N THR A 145 -8.48 5.07 -1.09
CA THR A 145 -9.65 5.77 -1.63
C THR A 145 -9.57 5.89 -3.15
N THR A 146 -8.39 6.19 -3.69
CA THR A 146 -8.13 6.24 -5.14
C THR A 146 -8.30 4.86 -5.78
N HIS A 147 -7.77 3.79 -5.19
CA HIS A 147 -8.01 2.43 -5.69
C HIS A 147 -9.49 2.07 -5.68
N VAL A 148 -10.22 2.32 -4.59
CA VAL A 148 -11.66 2.07 -4.51
C VAL A 148 -12.42 2.87 -5.59
N PHE A 149 -12.04 4.13 -5.79
CA PHE A 149 -12.61 4.96 -6.85
C PHE A 149 -12.37 4.39 -8.25
N MET A 150 -11.13 3.96 -8.53
CA MET A 150 -10.76 3.34 -9.81
C MET A 150 -11.45 1.99 -10.02
N GLU A 151 -11.58 1.18 -8.97
CA GLU A 151 -12.34 -0.08 -9.00
C GLU A 151 -13.81 0.16 -9.34
N GLN A 152 -14.43 1.20 -8.75
CA GLN A 152 -15.81 1.58 -9.07
C GLN A 152 -15.95 2.06 -10.52
N ALA A 153 -14.99 2.85 -11.01
CA ALA A 153 -14.97 3.29 -12.42
C ALA A 153 -14.89 2.09 -13.36
N LEU A 154 -13.98 1.14 -13.11
CA LEU A 154 -13.87 -0.11 -13.86
C LEU A 154 -15.17 -0.91 -13.81
N GLN A 155 -15.76 -1.09 -12.64
CA GLN A 155 -16.99 -1.87 -12.47
C GLN A 155 -18.19 -1.29 -13.21
N ARG A 156 -18.23 0.04 -13.39
CA ARG A 156 -19.31 0.74 -14.11
C ARG A 156 -19.06 0.85 -15.61
N HIS A 157 -17.82 1.05 -16.03
CA HIS A 157 -17.50 1.49 -17.39
C HIS A 157 -16.67 0.51 -18.21
N SER A 158 -16.06 -0.52 -17.61
CA SER A 158 -15.31 -1.51 -18.38
C SER A 158 -16.26 -2.31 -19.29
N PRO A 159 -16.00 -2.36 -20.62
CA PRO A 159 -16.81 -3.17 -21.55
C PRO A 159 -16.89 -4.64 -21.14
N LEU A 160 -15.82 -5.19 -20.54
CA LEU A 160 -15.74 -6.58 -20.09
C LEU A 160 -16.64 -6.88 -18.90
N LEU A 161 -17.05 -5.87 -18.12
CA LEU A 161 -17.88 -6.03 -16.93
C LEU A 161 -19.36 -5.68 -17.20
N THR A 162 -19.71 -5.37 -18.45
CA THR A 162 -21.12 -5.21 -18.87
C THR A 162 -21.86 -6.54 -18.91
N ASP A 163 -21.16 -7.65 -19.17
CA ASP A 163 -21.69 -9.00 -19.04
C ASP A 163 -21.81 -9.39 -17.55
N PRO A 164 -23.02 -9.67 -17.04
CA PRO A 164 -23.23 -10.09 -15.65
C PRO A 164 -22.48 -11.38 -15.27
N SER A 165 -22.12 -12.21 -16.27
CA SER A 165 -21.32 -13.42 -16.08
C SER A 165 -19.86 -13.12 -15.74
N MET A 166 -19.41 -11.87 -15.85
CA MET A 166 -18.06 -11.45 -15.49
C MET A 166 -18.02 -10.83 -14.08
N MET A 167 -16.87 -10.91 -13.44
CA MET A 167 -16.61 -10.28 -12.16
C MET A 167 -15.19 -9.75 -12.07
N LEU A 168 -15.05 -8.58 -11.45
CA LEU A 168 -13.78 -8.07 -10.98
C LEU A 168 -13.44 -8.71 -9.63
N ARG A 169 -12.19 -9.13 -9.45
CA ARG A 169 -11.71 -9.72 -8.20
C ARG A 169 -10.24 -9.37 -7.96
N ALA A 170 -9.80 -9.53 -6.72
CA ALA A 170 -8.39 -9.46 -6.39
C ALA A 170 -7.60 -10.58 -7.09
N ARG A 171 -6.45 -10.23 -7.66
CA ARG A 171 -5.51 -11.19 -8.24
C ARG A 171 -4.90 -12.05 -7.11
N PRO A 172 -4.74 -13.38 -7.30
CA PRO A 172 -3.98 -14.19 -6.35
C PRO A 172 -2.53 -13.69 -6.21
N PRO A 173 -1.86 -13.95 -5.07
CA PRO A 173 -0.46 -13.59 -4.91
C PRO A 173 0.42 -14.22 -6.00
N VAL A 174 1.25 -13.39 -6.63
CA VAL A 174 2.24 -13.81 -7.62
C VAL A 174 3.49 -14.37 -6.97
N GLY A 175 4.11 -15.37 -7.60
CA GLY A 175 5.38 -15.95 -7.16
C GLY A 175 6.63 -15.10 -7.38
N PHE A 176 6.50 -13.85 -7.84
CA PHE A 176 7.61 -12.93 -8.11
C PHE A 176 7.28 -11.50 -7.65
N ALA A 177 8.30 -10.67 -7.46
CA ALA A 177 8.11 -9.28 -7.06
C ALA A 177 7.48 -8.49 -8.22
N ALA A 178 6.20 -8.16 -8.09
CA ALA A 178 5.53 -7.14 -8.88
C ALA A 178 5.33 -5.90 -7.99
N GLY A 179 5.64 -4.70 -8.50
CA GLY A 179 5.36 -3.46 -7.79
C GLY A 179 3.87 -3.38 -7.47
N GLY A 180 3.51 -3.38 -6.19
CA GLY A 180 2.13 -3.57 -5.75
C GLY A 180 1.29 -2.31 -5.95
N HIS A 181 0.53 -2.26 -7.05
CA HIS A 181 -0.38 -1.19 -7.39
C HIS A 181 -1.76 -1.80 -7.70
N GLY A 182 -2.55 -2.07 -6.65
CA GLY A 182 -3.93 -2.58 -6.77
C GLY A 182 -4.13 -3.67 -7.83
N SER A 183 -3.70 -4.90 -7.55
CA SER A 183 -3.69 -5.98 -8.54
C SER A 183 -5.02 -6.73 -8.62
N LEU A 184 -5.67 -6.70 -9.78
CA LEU A 184 -7.00 -7.25 -10.02
C LEU A 184 -7.03 -8.18 -11.25
N GLU A 185 -8.13 -8.90 -11.39
CA GLU A 185 -8.46 -9.75 -12.53
C GLU A 185 -9.95 -9.65 -12.85
N ILE A 186 -10.28 -9.77 -14.12
CA ILE A 186 -11.64 -10.00 -14.60
C ILE A 186 -11.77 -11.48 -14.94
N ALA A 187 -12.74 -12.16 -14.32
CA ALA A 187 -12.95 -13.59 -14.49
C ALA A 187 -14.44 -13.91 -14.65
N LYS A 188 -14.74 -15.05 -15.27
CA LYS A 188 -16.10 -15.56 -15.41
C LYS A 188 -16.61 -16.11 -14.07
N ARG A 189 -17.81 -15.68 -13.65
CA ARG A 189 -18.52 -16.16 -12.46
C ARG A 189 -18.85 -17.64 -12.63
N GLY A 190 -18.66 -18.41 -11.55
CA GLY A 190 -19.08 -19.81 -11.47
C GLY A 190 -18.19 -20.82 -12.21
N ALA A 191 -17.20 -20.37 -13.00
CA ALA A 191 -16.17 -21.26 -13.52
C ALA A 191 -15.16 -21.57 -12.39
N LEU A 192 -14.97 -22.84 -12.06
CA LEU A 192 -13.89 -23.30 -11.19
C LEU A 192 -13.09 -24.38 -11.95
N PRO A 193 -11.76 -24.22 -12.13
CA PRO A 193 -10.97 -23.02 -11.85
C PRO A 193 -11.48 -21.80 -12.64
N PHE A 194 -11.31 -20.59 -12.08
CA PHE A 194 -11.81 -19.37 -12.70
C PHE A 194 -11.20 -19.18 -14.08
N GLU A 195 -12.06 -19.08 -15.09
CA GLU A 195 -11.65 -18.67 -16.43
C GLU A 195 -11.36 -17.16 -16.39
N VAL A 196 -10.08 -16.80 -16.42
CA VAL A 196 -9.63 -15.40 -16.35
C VAL A 196 -9.55 -14.82 -17.75
N VAL A 197 -10.26 -13.70 -17.96
CA VAL A 197 -10.37 -13.04 -19.28
C VAL A 197 -9.43 -11.85 -19.40
N ALA A 198 -9.12 -11.16 -18.30
CA ALA A 198 -8.16 -10.05 -18.28
C ALA A 198 -7.45 -9.91 -16.93
N GLY A 199 -6.20 -9.48 -16.96
CA GLY A 199 -5.50 -8.96 -15.79
C GLY A 199 -5.58 -7.42 -15.76
N VAL A 200 -5.69 -6.83 -14.58
CA VAL A 200 -5.79 -5.37 -14.40
C VAL A 200 -4.83 -4.90 -13.31
N GLU A 201 -4.04 -3.86 -13.57
CA GLU A 201 -3.19 -3.22 -12.56
C GLU A 201 -3.60 -1.75 -12.38
N LEU A 202 -3.88 -1.34 -11.13
CA LEU A 202 -4.30 0.03 -10.80
C LEU A 202 -3.10 0.90 -10.43
N LEU A 203 -2.60 1.68 -11.39
CA LEU A 203 -1.41 2.49 -11.25
C LEU A 203 -1.72 3.88 -10.66
N VAL A 204 -1.14 4.17 -9.50
CA VAL A 204 -1.21 5.48 -8.84
C VAL A 204 0.20 6.06 -8.75
N TYR A 205 0.53 6.94 -9.69
CA TYR A 205 1.81 7.66 -9.71
C TYR A 205 1.56 9.16 -9.51
N GLU A 206 1.66 9.62 -8.27
CA GLU A 206 1.54 11.04 -7.92
C GLU A 206 2.94 11.63 -7.69
N ASN A 207 3.33 12.62 -8.52
CA ASN A 207 4.54 13.44 -8.33
C ASN A 207 5.87 12.66 -8.19
N GLY A 208 5.96 11.46 -8.78
CA GLY A 208 7.18 10.65 -8.79
C GLY A 208 8.07 10.90 -10.02
N PRO A 209 9.32 10.41 -10.04
CA PRO A 209 10.09 10.38 -11.27
C PRO A 209 9.51 9.35 -12.24
N VAL A 210 9.40 9.69 -13.52
CA VAL A 210 8.95 8.78 -14.60
C VAL A 210 9.71 7.45 -14.60
N ARG A 211 10.99 7.45 -14.17
CA ARG A 211 11.82 6.24 -13.99
C ARG A 211 11.23 5.19 -13.04
N ALA A 212 10.29 5.56 -12.17
CA ALA A 212 9.59 4.59 -11.33
C ALA A 212 8.80 3.58 -12.17
N VAL A 213 8.14 4.03 -13.24
CA VAL A 213 7.44 3.15 -14.19
C VAL A 213 8.43 2.24 -14.92
N GLU A 214 9.60 2.74 -15.33
CA GLU A 214 10.62 1.95 -16.03
C GLU A 214 11.11 0.77 -15.18
N ARG A 215 11.19 0.97 -13.85
CA ARG A 215 11.56 -0.09 -12.90
C ARG A 215 10.48 -1.16 -12.77
N ASP A 216 9.21 -0.77 -12.74
CA ASP A 216 8.09 -1.67 -12.44
C ASP A 216 7.58 -2.38 -13.72
N PHE A 217 7.73 -1.76 -14.88
CA PHE A 217 7.20 -2.24 -16.16
C PHE A 217 7.65 -3.67 -16.55
N PRO A 218 8.90 -4.12 -16.35
CA PRO A 218 9.28 -5.50 -16.65
C PRO A 218 8.42 -6.55 -15.94
N ALA A 219 7.95 -6.25 -14.72
CA ALA A 219 7.04 -7.14 -14.01
C ALA A 219 5.64 -7.15 -14.66
N PHE A 220 5.14 -6.00 -15.10
CA PHE A 220 3.87 -5.90 -15.83
C PHE A 220 3.94 -6.59 -17.21
N ALA A 221 5.06 -6.44 -17.93
CA ALA A 221 5.31 -7.12 -19.19
C ALA A 221 5.31 -8.65 -19.02
N LEU A 222 5.92 -9.16 -17.94
CA LEU A 222 5.87 -10.58 -17.61
C LEU A 222 4.44 -11.03 -17.24
N LEU A 223 3.74 -10.27 -16.40
CA LEU A 223 2.35 -10.56 -16.02
C LEU A 223 1.44 -10.64 -17.22
N ALA A 224 1.56 -9.69 -18.15
CA ALA A 224 0.76 -9.63 -19.36
C ALA A 224 0.87 -10.90 -20.22
N THR A 225 1.94 -11.69 -20.07
CA THR A 225 2.08 -12.99 -20.76
C THR A 225 1.14 -14.09 -20.24
N LEU A 226 0.54 -13.90 -19.06
CA LEU A 226 -0.33 -14.86 -18.39
C LEU A 226 -1.82 -14.61 -18.64
N TYR A 227 -2.18 -13.53 -19.33
CA TYR A 227 -3.57 -13.13 -19.56
C TYR A 227 -3.86 -12.96 -21.06
N PRO A 228 -5.09 -13.22 -21.53
CA PRO A 228 -5.50 -12.88 -22.89
C PRO A 228 -5.37 -11.38 -23.19
N ARG A 229 -5.66 -10.56 -22.18
CA ARG A 229 -5.57 -9.08 -22.17
C ARG A 229 -5.05 -8.62 -20.81
N PHE A 230 -4.24 -7.56 -20.80
CA PHE A 230 -3.73 -6.99 -19.56
C PHE A 230 -3.86 -5.46 -19.58
N ASP A 231 -4.69 -4.88 -18.73
CA ASP A 231 -4.94 -3.44 -18.73
C ASP A 231 -4.16 -2.76 -17.58
N LEU A 232 -3.36 -1.75 -17.94
CA LEU A 232 -2.75 -0.82 -16.99
C LEU A 232 -3.69 0.38 -16.85
N VAL A 233 -4.24 0.59 -15.66
CA VAL A 233 -5.27 1.60 -15.41
C VAL A 233 -4.68 2.69 -14.54
N PHE A 234 -4.52 3.88 -15.08
CA PHE A 234 -3.95 5.02 -14.37
C PHE A 234 -4.99 5.81 -13.57
N SER A 235 -4.58 6.33 -12.42
CA SER A 235 -5.39 7.20 -11.59
C SER A 235 -5.69 8.54 -12.29
N PRO A 236 -6.77 9.24 -11.91
CA PRO A 236 -7.07 10.58 -12.42
C PRO A 236 -6.01 11.63 -12.11
N THR A 237 -5.15 11.35 -11.14
CA THR A 237 -4.06 12.24 -10.70
C THR A 237 -2.70 11.90 -11.31
N THR A 238 -2.63 10.88 -12.16
CA THR A 238 -1.37 10.47 -12.81
C THR A 238 -0.97 11.51 -13.86
N ASP A 239 0.30 11.96 -13.80
CA ASP A 239 0.89 12.85 -14.80
C ASP A 239 1.01 12.15 -16.17
N GLY A 240 0.74 12.90 -17.24
CA GLY A 240 0.75 12.38 -18.61
C GLY A 240 2.10 11.80 -19.05
N GLY A 241 3.22 12.28 -18.48
CA GLY A 241 4.55 11.74 -18.75
C GLY A 241 4.73 10.28 -18.35
N PHE A 242 4.00 9.79 -17.33
CA PHE A 242 4.00 8.36 -16.99
C PHE A 242 3.26 7.53 -18.04
N VAL A 243 2.13 8.03 -18.54
CA VAL A 243 1.33 7.38 -19.58
C VAL A 243 2.14 7.25 -20.86
N ASP A 244 2.79 8.34 -21.28
CA ASP A 244 3.66 8.36 -22.46
C ASP A 244 4.86 7.41 -22.32
N ALA A 245 5.46 7.34 -21.13
CA ALA A 245 6.55 6.41 -20.85
C ALA A 245 6.09 4.94 -20.92
N VAL A 246 4.93 4.59 -20.36
CA VAL A 246 4.37 3.24 -20.48
C VAL A 246 4.09 2.90 -21.94
N ARG A 247 3.53 3.84 -22.73
CA ARG A 247 3.31 3.62 -24.17
C ARG A 247 4.63 3.29 -24.89
N ALA A 248 5.68 4.07 -24.65
CA ALA A 248 7.00 3.81 -25.24
C ALA A 248 7.58 2.44 -24.81
N LEU A 249 7.36 2.04 -23.56
CA LEU A 249 7.81 0.74 -23.05
C LEU A 249 7.02 -0.44 -23.65
N ILE A 250 5.71 -0.29 -23.87
CA ILE A 250 4.89 -1.28 -24.58
C ILE A 250 5.46 -1.56 -25.97
N ASP A 251 5.82 -0.50 -26.71
CA ASP A 251 6.42 -0.61 -28.04
C ASP A 251 7.81 -1.27 -27.97
N ALA A 252 8.65 -0.86 -27.02
CA ALA A 252 10.00 -1.38 -26.83
C ALA A 252 10.02 -2.88 -26.48
N PHE A 253 9.15 -3.31 -25.57
CA PHE A 253 9.02 -4.71 -25.15
C PHE A 253 8.11 -5.53 -26.08
N ARG A 254 7.45 -4.89 -27.05
CA ARG A 254 6.50 -5.51 -28.00
C ARG A 254 5.35 -6.24 -27.31
N THR A 255 4.84 -5.69 -26.21
CA THR A 255 3.79 -6.30 -25.38
C THR A 255 2.39 -5.96 -25.91
N ARG A 256 1.99 -6.59 -27.02
CA ARG A 256 0.73 -6.28 -27.72
C ARG A 256 -0.55 -6.55 -26.93
N SER A 257 -0.49 -7.40 -25.91
CA SER A 257 -1.63 -7.70 -25.03
C SER A 257 -1.88 -6.65 -23.95
N ILE A 258 -0.99 -5.65 -23.81
CA ILE A 258 -1.13 -4.60 -22.83
C ILE A 258 -1.97 -3.44 -23.38
N GLY A 259 -3.02 -3.08 -22.66
CA GLY A 259 -3.81 -1.87 -22.86
C GLY A 259 -3.47 -0.81 -21.83
N ILE A 260 -3.74 0.46 -22.15
CA ILE A 260 -3.66 1.58 -21.23
C ILE A 260 -5.02 2.25 -21.12
N MET A 261 -5.50 2.38 -19.90
CA MET A 261 -6.70 3.14 -19.57
C MET A 261 -6.36 4.22 -18.55
N GLN A 262 -7.16 5.28 -18.51
CA GLN A 262 -7.08 6.30 -17.49
C GLN A 262 -8.47 6.57 -16.93
N VAL A 263 -8.57 6.55 -15.61
CA VAL A 263 -9.78 6.98 -14.92
C VAL A 263 -9.77 8.50 -14.88
N THR A 264 -10.85 9.13 -15.32
CA THR A 264 -10.99 10.59 -15.31
C THR A 264 -11.38 11.10 -13.92
N PRO A 265 -11.23 12.41 -13.61
CA PRO A 265 -11.62 12.96 -12.31
C PRO A 265 -13.11 12.79 -11.96
N ASP A 266 -14.00 12.70 -12.97
CA ASP A 266 -15.43 12.43 -12.81
C ASP A 266 -15.78 10.94 -12.74
N GLY A 267 -14.78 10.05 -12.85
CA GLY A 267 -14.94 8.61 -12.68
C GLY A 267 -15.35 7.86 -13.94
N ALA A 268 -15.23 8.49 -15.11
CA ALA A 268 -15.27 7.81 -16.39
C ALA A 268 -13.94 7.05 -16.65
N LEU A 269 -13.95 6.19 -17.67
CA LEU A 269 -12.81 5.36 -18.05
C LEU A 269 -12.47 5.62 -19.51
N ASP A 270 -11.35 6.30 -19.75
CA ASP A 270 -10.84 6.58 -21.08
C ASP A 270 -9.84 5.51 -21.49
N THR A 271 -9.99 4.98 -22.70
CA THR A 271 -9.00 4.06 -23.26
C THR A 271 -8.00 4.83 -24.11
N ILE A 272 -6.74 4.79 -23.70
CA ILE A 272 -5.63 5.50 -24.35
C ILE A 272 -4.94 4.60 -25.36
N VAL A 273 -4.73 3.34 -24.99
CA VAL A 273 -4.16 2.30 -25.86
C VAL A 273 -5.00 1.05 -25.73
N GLU A 274 -5.57 0.60 -26.85
CA GLU A 274 -6.19 -0.72 -26.92
C GLU A 274 -5.13 -1.81 -27.13
N PRO A 275 -5.23 -2.95 -26.46
CA PRO A 275 -4.44 -4.12 -26.80
C PRO A 275 -4.64 -4.49 -28.27
N SER A 276 -3.54 -4.72 -28.97
CA SER A 276 -3.53 -4.94 -30.42
C SER A 276 -3.32 -6.40 -30.82
N GLY A 277 -3.12 -7.30 -29.84
CA GLY A 277 -2.91 -8.71 -30.12
C GLY A 277 -2.71 -9.58 -28.88
N PRO A 278 -2.46 -10.89 -29.09
CA PRO A 278 -2.27 -11.84 -28.00
C PRO A 278 -0.97 -11.59 -27.22
N PRO A 279 -0.86 -12.13 -26.00
CA PRO A 279 0.38 -12.09 -25.23
C PRO A 279 1.55 -12.70 -26.00
N THR A 280 2.72 -12.07 -25.93
CA THR A 280 3.94 -12.55 -26.57
C THR A 280 5.11 -12.54 -25.59
N PRO A 281 5.68 -13.70 -25.23
CA PRO A 281 5.17 -15.04 -25.51
C PRO A 281 3.85 -15.32 -24.78
N ASP A 282 3.05 -16.27 -25.27
CA ASP A 282 1.85 -16.72 -24.57
C ASP A 282 2.22 -17.73 -23.48
N ARG A 283 1.97 -17.38 -22.21
CA ARG A 283 2.22 -18.20 -21.03
C ARG A 283 0.94 -18.52 -20.26
N ARG A 284 -0.24 -18.35 -20.85
CA ARG A 284 -1.53 -18.60 -20.19
C ARG A 284 -1.65 -20.02 -19.64
N SER A 285 -1.06 -21.01 -20.31
CA SER A 285 -1.00 -22.40 -19.83
C SER A 285 -0.17 -22.58 -18.55
N ALA A 286 0.71 -21.64 -18.23
CA ALA A 286 1.53 -21.65 -17.01
C ALA A 286 0.90 -20.83 -15.87
N TYR A 287 -0.31 -20.29 -16.03
CA TYR A 287 -0.95 -19.41 -15.06
C TYR A 287 -0.90 -19.97 -13.63
N GLU A 288 -1.32 -21.22 -13.40
CA GLU A 288 -1.33 -21.83 -12.06
C GLU A 288 0.06 -21.97 -11.42
N LYS A 289 1.13 -22.03 -12.23
CA LYS A 289 2.52 -22.07 -11.75
C LYS A 289 2.95 -20.73 -11.16
N PHE A 290 2.46 -19.62 -11.72
CA PHE A 290 2.77 -18.27 -11.25
C PHE A 290 1.82 -17.80 -10.14
N PHE A 291 0.62 -18.37 -10.09
CA PHE A 291 -0.41 -18.13 -9.09
C PHE A 291 -0.73 -19.42 -8.33
N PRO A 292 0.16 -19.88 -7.43
CA PRO A 292 -0.11 -21.06 -6.65
C PRO A 292 -1.35 -20.78 -5.80
N MET A 293 -2.49 -21.34 -6.22
CA MET A 293 -3.71 -21.31 -5.42
C MET A 293 -3.36 -22.01 -4.11
N ARG A 294 -3.17 -21.25 -3.02
CA ARG A 294 -3.19 -21.84 -1.68
C ARG A 294 -4.49 -22.64 -1.61
N ARG A 295 -4.36 -23.93 -1.26
CA ARG A 295 -5.41 -24.96 -1.23
C ARG A 295 -6.80 -24.37 -0.96
N PRO A 296 -7.88 -24.89 -1.58
CA PRO A 296 -9.22 -24.43 -1.30
C PRO A 296 -9.41 -24.39 0.22
N TRP A 297 -9.83 -23.23 0.71
CA TRP A 297 -10.26 -23.05 2.08
C TRP A 297 -11.25 -24.19 2.35
N LYS A 298 -10.89 -25.12 3.24
CA LYS A 298 -11.82 -26.18 3.66
C LYS A 298 -13.06 -25.44 4.15
N ARG A 299 -14.18 -25.56 3.43
CA ARG A 299 -15.49 -25.39 4.05
C ARG A 299 -15.47 -26.28 5.29
N ASP A 300 -15.70 -25.71 6.47
CA ASP A 300 -16.09 -26.51 7.62
C ASP A 300 -17.29 -27.37 7.18
N PRO A 301 -17.20 -28.70 7.24
CA PRO A 301 -18.35 -29.57 7.12
C PRO A 301 -19.03 -29.56 8.50
N GLY A 302 -19.73 -28.47 8.81
CA GLY A 302 -20.29 -28.25 10.14
C GLY A 302 -21.34 -27.17 10.12
N GLY A 303 -22.50 -27.48 9.54
CA GLY A 303 -23.63 -26.57 9.50
C GLY A 303 -24.90 -27.24 8.99
N ASP A 304 -25.07 -28.53 9.25
CA ASP A 304 -26.38 -29.17 9.23
C ASP A 304 -27.05 -28.79 10.55
N SER A 305 -27.94 -27.81 10.51
CA SER A 305 -28.96 -27.62 11.53
C SER A 305 -30.28 -27.36 10.84
N THR A 306 -30.80 -28.40 10.19
CA THR A 306 -32.24 -28.63 10.16
C THR A 306 -32.70 -28.82 11.60
N GLY A 307 -33.15 -27.74 12.21
CA GLY A 307 -33.83 -27.70 13.50
C GLY A 307 -35.20 -27.07 13.31
N THR A 308 -36.18 -27.94 13.16
CA THR A 308 -37.63 -27.70 13.25
C THR A 308 -38.01 -26.62 14.26
N ARG A 309 -38.80 -25.64 13.80
CA ARG A 309 -40.17 -25.38 14.26
C ARG A 309 -40.93 -24.57 13.21
#